data_AF-A0A935NXZ2-F1
#
_entry.id   AF-A0A935NXZ2-F1
#
_cell.length_a   1.000
_cell.length_b   1.000
_cell.length_c   1.000
_cell.angle_alpha   90.00
_cell.angle_beta   90.00
_cell.angle_gamma   90.00
#
_symmetry.space_group_name_H-M   'P 1'
#
loop_
_entity.id
_entity.type
_entity.pdbx_description
1 polymer ?
#
loop_
_entity_poly.entity_id
_entity_poly.type
_entity_poly.pdbx_seq_one_letter_code
_entity_poly.pdbx_strand_id
1 'polypeptide(L)'
;MNELSWIGSILDAVTHAQALEEGASVVLGGILTELESSARRAGISGVKFLRAGMQLRNRDVVRFVHVLEPGAATRDVARAYLPPTAAWQWIAQHACPLVIEVQLSAAVSLDGKSEFLVPEPALSLTGPTIDRLRLRDSTHILLLPLRTEGATVGGAVWIEAQATPWIGRGFPNLDVVSSLKVLADAIAPRLRMLTPRGPDEPVEGDDLLPVVGVNTANLIELLKVFAALDDTLLIAGPTGAGKSRLARWCHARSLRAAGPFELMDLTGVPAELQMAQITGWQRGAFTGAINDFPGALTRAAGGTLFIDEIDKLSLSTQAGFLQILEERTFRPIGENGPPRNTNLRVMVGTNADLQACVKAGTFREDLYYRIHVLPVTLPSLDERKDEIPRWVRYMAQRRHSGSGTNEAVQITQDAIDMLCANSWPGNLRQLDNVVRRAYALATATDKRSPTIDAERVRQALGAERGVTTPVQQETLPASLRSIAARLVQFAQMRGVLPIKVLDGFRGLVVHAALEQTRSKEAAALLLGLDDAVANRNHQRMITRELERARVLLRLLGESGELEDLP
;
A
#
# COMPACT_ATOMS: atom_id res chain seq x y z
N MET A 1 8.67 44.41 -13.84
CA MET A 1 9.59 43.75 -12.88
C MET A 1 8.92 43.27 -11.60
N ASN A 2 7.60 43.44 -11.37
CA ASN A 2 6.96 43.11 -10.08
C ASN A 2 5.80 42.08 -10.15
N GLU A 3 5.47 41.51 -11.32
CA GLU A 3 4.32 40.58 -11.47
C GLU A 3 4.58 39.14 -11.01
N LEU A 4 5.84 38.75 -10.78
CA LEU A 4 6.22 37.39 -10.38
C LEU A 4 6.89 37.34 -8.99
N SER A 5 6.89 38.44 -8.24
CA SER A 5 7.53 38.50 -6.90
C SER A 5 6.88 37.53 -5.91
N TRP A 6 5.57 37.32 -6.01
CA TRP A 6 4.81 36.36 -5.20
C TRP A 6 5.22 34.91 -5.49
N ILE A 7 5.52 34.55 -6.74
CA ILE A 7 6.03 33.22 -7.11
C ILE A 7 7.37 32.99 -6.42
N GLY A 8 8.29 33.96 -6.50
CA GLY A 8 9.59 33.87 -5.83
C GLY A 8 9.47 33.63 -4.34
N SER A 9 8.54 34.34 -3.66
CA SER A 9 8.28 34.14 -2.23
C SER A 9 7.73 32.75 -1.91
N ILE A 10 6.81 32.21 -2.73
CA ILE A 10 6.29 30.85 -2.52
C ILE A 10 7.39 29.81 -2.75
N LEU A 11 8.19 29.96 -3.81
CA LEU A 11 9.29 29.05 -4.11
C LEU A 11 10.31 29.02 -2.97
N ASP A 12 10.72 30.19 -2.48
CA ASP A 12 11.64 30.30 -1.35
C ASP A 12 11.08 29.59 -0.09
N ALA A 13 9.83 29.87 0.27
CA ALA A 13 9.20 29.23 1.43
C ALA A 13 9.03 27.70 1.26
N VAL A 14 8.68 27.21 0.06
CA VAL A 14 8.58 25.76 -0.23
C VAL A 14 9.95 25.07 -0.20
N THR A 15 11.02 25.76 -0.62
CA THR A 15 12.37 25.16 -0.54
C THR A 15 12.80 24.90 0.90
N HIS A 16 12.44 25.80 1.83
CA HIS A 16 12.76 25.70 3.25
C HIS A 16 11.80 24.83 4.08
N ALA A 17 10.64 24.46 3.53
CA ALA A 17 9.68 23.59 4.19
C ALA A 17 10.31 22.25 4.61
N GLN A 18 10.01 21.81 5.84
CA GLN A 18 10.52 20.56 6.40
C GLN A 18 9.51 19.42 6.25
N ALA A 19 8.23 19.76 6.09
CA ALA A 19 7.15 18.80 5.93
C ALA A 19 6.19 19.17 4.80
N LEU A 20 5.45 18.18 4.32
CA LEU A 20 4.57 18.32 3.16
C LEU A 20 3.38 19.25 3.43
N GLU A 21 2.83 19.24 4.65
CA GLU A 21 1.73 20.11 5.09
C GLU A 21 2.17 21.57 5.15
N GLU A 22 3.41 21.83 5.55
CA GLU A 22 3.99 23.17 5.58
C GLU A 22 4.12 23.71 4.15
N GLY A 23 4.76 22.94 3.26
CA GLY A 23 4.89 23.29 1.85
C GLY A 23 3.53 23.47 1.17
N ALA A 24 2.57 22.57 1.41
CA ALA A 24 1.21 22.67 0.88
C ALA A 24 0.47 23.91 1.41
N SER A 25 0.58 24.21 2.71
CA SER A 25 -0.07 25.40 3.31
C SER A 25 0.42 26.69 2.67
N VAL A 26 1.74 26.83 2.50
CA VAL A 26 2.37 28.00 1.88
C VAL A 26 1.90 28.17 0.43
N VAL A 27 1.93 27.09 -0.36
CA VAL A 27 1.50 27.11 -1.77
C VAL A 27 0.03 27.51 -1.88
N LEU A 28 -0.85 26.82 -1.16
CA LEU A 28 -2.28 27.04 -1.25
C LEU A 28 -2.66 28.45 -0.77
N GLY A 29 -2.07 28.91 0.33
CA GLY A 29 -2.30 30.26 0.85
C GLY A 29 -1.83 31.35 -0.12
N GLY A 30 -0.65 31.17 -0.71
CA GLY A 30 -0.13 32.10 -1.72
C GLY A 30 -0.98 32.15 -2.99
N ILE A 31 -1.42 30.99 -3.49
CA ILE A 31 -2.31 30.88 -4.66
C ILE A 31 -3.65 31.59 -4.40
N LEU A 32 -4.27 31.34 -3.24
CA LEU A 32 -5.54 31.97 -2.88
C LEU A 32 -5.41 33.49 -2.79
N THR A 33 -4.36 33.97 -2.12
CA THR A 33 -4.08 35.41 -1.98
C THR A 33 -3.91 36.10 -3.33
N GLU A 34 -3.21 35.46 -4.27
CA GLU A 34 -3.00 36.03 -5.60
C GLU A 34 -4.25 35.99 -6.46
N LEU A 35 -5.05 34.92 -6.39
CA LEU A 35 -6.33 34.83 -7.09
C LEU A 35 -7.32 35.90 -6.61
N GLU A 36 -7.40 36.16 -5.31
CA GLU A 36 -8.19 37.25 -4.75
C GLU A 36 -7.68 38.63 -5.19
N SER A 37 -6.37 38.79 -5.28
CA SER A 37 -5.75 40.04 -5.72
C SER A 37 -5.98 40.28 -7.22
N SER A 38 -5.83 39.25 -8.05
CA SER A 38 -6.11 39.30 -9.50
C SER A 38 -7.59 39.59 -9.78
N ALA A 39 -8.52 38.91 -9.10
CA ALA A 39 -9.95 39.19 -9.24
C ALA A 39 -10.30 40.65 -8.90
N ARG A 40 -9.68 41.21 -7.83
CA ARG A 40 -9.82 42.62 -7.46
C ARG A 40 -9.25 43.56 -8.52
N ARG A 41 -8.05 43.28 -9.07
CA ARG A 41 -7.44 44.08 -10.14
C ARG A 41 -8.29 44.08 -11.42
N ALA A 42 -8.92 42.95 -11.74
CA ALA A 42 -9.84 42.81 -12.86
C ALA A 42 -11.23 43.47 -12.62
N GLY A 43 -11.47 44.05 -11.43
CA GLY A 43 -12.75 44.69 -11.10
C GLY A 43 -13.92 43.72 -10.95
N ILE A 44 -13.65 42.43 -10.74
CA ILE A 44 -14.68 41.39 -10.63
C ILE A 44 -15.15 41.33 -9.17
N SER A 45 -16.42 41.65 -8.93
CA SER A 45 -17.07 41.51 -7.62
C SER A 45 -17.90 40.22 -7.56
N GLY A 46 -18.21 39.74 -6.34
CA GLY A 46 -19.04 38.53 -6.16
C GLY A 46 -18.31 37.20 -6.39
N VAL A 47 -16.98 37.19 -6.26
CA VAL A 47 -16.14 35.98 -6.26
C VAL A 47 -15.65 35.72 -4.85
N LYS A 48 -15.87 34.50 -4.37
CA LYS A 48 -15.36 34.00 -3.09
C LYS A 48 -14.66 32.68 -3.32
N PHE A 49 -13.38 32.61 -2.97
CA PHE A 49 -12.65 31.34 -2.93
C PHE A 49 -13.01 30.62 -1.63
N LEU A 50 -13.66 29.48 -1.75
CA LEU A 50 -14.21 28.73 -0.62
C LEU A 50 -13.12 27.92 0.07
N ARG A 51 -12.21 27.34 -0.71
CA ARG A 51 -11.08 26.53 -0.26
C ARG A 51 -10.12 26.25 -1.40
N ALA A 52 -8.90 25.88 -1.04
CA ALA A 52 -7.96 25.25 -1.95
C ALA A 52 -7.43 23.97 -1.34
N GLY A 53 -7.11 23.00 -2.18
CA GLY A 53 -6.47 21.77 -1.73
C GLY A 53 -5.35 21.34 -2.65
N MET A 54 -4.49 20.50 -2.11
CA MET A 54 -3.40 19.85 -2.81
C MET A 54 -3.54 18.36 -2.59
N GLN A 55 -3.45 17.59 -3.68
CA GLN A 55 -3.30 16.15 -3.61
C GLN A 55 -2.00 15.74 -4.29
N LEU A 56 -1.23 14.85 -3.68
CA LEU A 56 -0.11 14.17 -4.33
C LEU A 56 -0.47 12.70 -4.56
N ARG A 57 -0.04 12.18 -5.70
CA ARG A 57 -0.32 10.81 -6.13
C ARG A 57 0.95 10.09 -6.55
N ASN A 58 1.02 8.80 -6.20
CA ASN A 58 1.97 7.86 -6.78
C ASN A 58 1.21 7.03 -7.82
N ARG A 59 1.48 7.28 -9.11
CA ARG A 59 0.60 6.84 -10.21
C ARG A 59 -0.83 7.34 -9.96
N ASP A 60 -1.83 6.48 -9.89
CA ASP A 60 -3.21 6.88 -9.64
C ASP A 60 -3.64 6.82 -8.17
N VAL A 61 -2.73 6.52 -7.24
CA VAL A 61 -3.04 6.38 -5.83
C VAL A 61 -2.77 7.68 -5.08
N VAL A 62 -3.76 8.17 -4.34
CA VAL A 62 -3.62 9.34 -3.45
C VAL A 62 -2.68 9.00 -2.29
N ARG A 63 -1.55 9.69 -2.21
CA ARG A 63 -0.55 9.57 -1.14
C ARG A 63 -0.75 10.63 -0.05
N PHE A 64 -1.23 11.80 -0.44
CA PHE A 64 -1.35 12.95 0.43
C PHE A 64 -2.49 13.85 -0.03
N VAL A 65 -3.22 14.41 0.93
CA VAL A 65 -4.22 15.45 0.70
C VAL A 65 -4.06 16.51 1.78
N HIS A 66 -4.04 17.77 1.36
CA HIS A 66 -4.09 18.91 2.25
C HIS A 66 -5.15 19.88 1.77
N VAL A 67 -5.92 20.46 2.68
CA VAL A 67 -6.96 21.43 2.37
C VAL A 67 -6.79 22.64 3.26
N LEU A 68 -6.90 23.82 2.64
CA LEU A 68 -6.87 25.12 3.28
C LEU A 68 -8.22 25.80 3.02
N GLU A 69 -8.96 26.07 4.10
CA GLU A 69 -10.19 26.86 4.06
C GLU A 69 -9.88 28.28 4.58
N PRO A 70 -10.09 29.35 3.78
CA PRO A 70 -9.88 30.72 4.22
C PRO A 70 -10.66 31.05 5.49
N GLY A 71 -9.96 31.47 6.55
CA GLY A 71 -10.55 31.91 7.81
C GLY A 71 -10.96 30.80 8.79
N ALA A 72 -10.73 29.51 8.48
CA ALA A 72 -10.99 28.41 9.42
C ALA A 72 -9.80 28.19 10.37
N ALA A 73 -10.07 28.10 11.68
CA ALA A 73 -9.05 27.80 12.69
C ALA A 73 -8.68 26.32 12.76
N THR A 74 -9.55 25.42 12.27
CA THR A 74 -9.38 23.96 12.32
C THR A 74 -9.34 23.35 10.91
N ARG A 75 -8.30 22.56 10.65
CA ARG A 75 -8.10 21.79 9.40
C ARG A 75 -8.96 20.53 9.43
N ASP A 76 -10.24 20.63 9.07
CA ASP A 76 -11.12 19.46 9.02
C ASP A 76 -10.92 18.68 7.71
N VAL A 77 -9.96 17.75 7.70
CA VAL A 77 -9.69 16.86 6.55
C VAL A 77 -10.91 16.00 6.22
N ALA A 78 -11.81 15.71 7.16
CA ALA A 78 -13.02 14.92 6.89
C ALA A 78 -14.01 15.65 5.96
N ARG A 79 -13.89 16.98 5.82
CA ARG A 79 -14.65 17.79 4.85
C ARG A 79 -13.92 17.95 3.51
N ALA A 80 -12.68 17.51 3.39
CA ALA A 80 -11.87 17.62 2.19
C ALA A 80 -12.54 16.88 1.03
N TYR A 81 -12.96 17.63 0.01
CA TYR A 81 -13.41 17.06 -1.24
C TYR A 81 -12.20 16.75 -2.11
N LEU A 82 -12.08 15.52 -2.60
CA LEU A 82 -11.19 15.28 -3.73
C LEU A 82 -11.88 15.67 -5.03
N PRO A 83 -11.15 16.25 -6.00
CA PRO A 83 -11.70 16.44 -7.33
C PRO A 83 -12.28 15.13 -7.88
N PRO A 84 -13.33 15.18 -8.72
CA PRO A 84 -13.93 13.99 -9.31
C PRO A 84 -12.87 13.09 -9.97
N THR A 85 -12.97 11.77 -9.82
CA THR A 85 -11.99 10.83 -10.39
C THR A 85 -11.83 10.99 -11.90
N ALA A 86 -12.92 11.25 -12.62
CA ALA A 86 -12.88 11.52 -14.06
C ALA A 86 -12.04 12.77 -14.38
N ALA A 87 -12.18 13.84 -13.57
CA ALA A 87 -11.38 15.05 -13.72
C ALA A 87 -9.89 14.79 -13.44
N TRP A 88 -9.56 13.97 -12.43
CA TRP A 88 -8.18 13.52 -12.20
C TRP A 88 -7.62 12.75 -13.41
N GLN A 89 -8.33 11.75 -13.90
CA GLN A 89 -7.88 10.92 -15.03
C GLN A 89 -7.61 11.78 -16.26
N TRP A 90 -8.51 12.72 -16.53
CA TRP A 90 -8.36 13.64 -17.63
C TRP A 90 -7.09 14.50 -17.50
N ILE A 91 -6.86 15.15 -16.35
CA ILE A 91 -5.64 15.97 -16.17
C ILE A 91 -4.38 15.11 -16.17
N ALA A 92 -4.44 13.87 -15.67
CA ALA A 92 -3.30 12.96 -15.66
C ALA A 92 -2.88 12.53 -17.08
N GLN A 93 -3.86 12.37 -17.98
CA GLN A 93 -3.64 12.02 -19.38
C GLN A 93 -3.18 13.22 -20.22
N HIS A 94 -3.80 14.38 -20.05
CA HIS A 94 -3.58 15.55 -20.91
C HIS A 94 -2.58 16.56 -20.33
N ALA A 95 -2.22 16.40 -19.07
CA ALA A 95 -1.31 17.26 -18.32
C ALA A 95 -1.67 18.74 -18.40
N CYS A 96 -2.92 19.14 -18.60
CA CYS A 96 -3.34 20.54 -18.69
C CYS A 96 -4.32 20.92 -17.57
N PRO A 97 -4.38 22.20 -17.17
CA PRO A 97 -5.38 22.63 -16.21
C PRO A 97 -6.80 22.48 -16.74
N LEU A 98 -7.71 22.18 -15.83
CA LEU A 98 -9.11 21.92 -16.11
C LEU A 98 -9.97 22.76 -15.19
N VAL A 99 -11.03 23.36 -15.72
CA VAL A 99 -12.05 24.06 -14.95
C VAL A 99 -13.34 23.27 -15.01
N ILE A 100 -13.96 23.02 -13.87
CA ILE A 100 -15.27 22.39 -13.77
C ILE A 100 -16.30 23.46 -13.41
N GLU A 101 -17.31 23.62 -14.27
CA GLU A 101 -18.49 24.43 -14.02
C GLU A 101 -19.58 23.54 -13.42
N VAL A 102 -19.72 23.61 -12.10
CA VAL A 102 -20.58 22.71 -11.32
C VAL A 102 -22.05 22.82 -11.74
N GLN A 103 -22.51 24.04 -12.03
CA GLN A 103 -23.90 24.28 -12.36
C GLN A 103 -24.28 23.76 -13.74
N LEU A 104 -23.39 23.92 -14.72
CA LEU A 104 -23.57 23.42 -16.08
C LEU A 104 -23.19 21.94 -16.22
N SER A 105 -22.62 21.33 -15.17
CA SER A 105 -22.06 19.97 -15.21
C SER A 105 -21.10 19.79 -16.38
N ALA A 106 -20.32 20.84 -16.66
CA ALA A 106 -19.39 20.92 -17.77
C ALA A 106 -17.97 21.06 -17.24
N ALA A 107 -17.01 20.64 -18.04
CA ALA A 107 -15.61 20.82 -17.75
C ALA A 107 -14.87 21.30 -19.00
N VAL A 108 -13.83 22.10 -18.76
CA VAL A 108 -13.15 22.86 -19.79
C VAL A 108 -11.64 22.88 -19.57
N SER A 109 -10.89 22.59 -20.64
CA SER A 109 -9.43 22.71 -20.70
C SER A 109 -8.93 24.16 -20.77
N LEU A 110 -7.82 24.47 -20.10
CA LEU A 110 -7.07 25.73 -20.22
C LEU A 110 -5.69 25.49 -20.88
N ASP A 111 -5.64 24.90 -22.07
CA ASP A 111 -4.39 24.55 -22.76
C ASP A 111 -3.69 25.71 -23.49
N GLY A 112 -4.35 26.86 -23.62
CA GLY A 112 -3.81 28.04 -24.30
C GLY A 112 -3.68 27.91 -25.82
N LYS A 113 -4.21 26.84 -26.43
CA LYS A 113 -4.24 26.66 -27.90
C LYS A 113 -5.56 27.11 -28.53
N SER A 114 -6.58 27.36 -27.71
CA SER A 114 -7.90 27.82 -28.09
C SER A 114 -8.30 29.02 -27.22
N GLU A 115 -8.79 30.10 -27.84
CA GLU A 115 -9.46 31.21 -27.14
C GLU A 115 -10.81 30.77 -26.53
N PHE A 116 -11.27 29.57 -26.87
CA PHE A 116 -12.54 29.02 -26.42
C PHE A 116 -12.37 27.81 -25.51
N LEU A 117 -13.22 27.81 -24.48
CA LEU A 117 -13.52 26.69 -23.61
C LEU A 117 -13.94 25.48 -24.46
N VAL A 118 -13.16 24.40 -24.50
CA VAL A 118 -13.58 23.15 -25.16
C VAL A 118 -14.38 22.34 -24.15
N PRO A 119 -15.70 22.08 -24.37
CA PRO A 119 -16.45 21.18 -23.52
C PRO A 119 -15.87 19.77 -23.64
N GLU A 120 -15.63 19.12 -22.51
CA GLU A 120 -15.06 17.76 -22.47
C GLU A 120 -16.17 16.70 -22.36
N PRO A 121 -16.65 16.09 -23.48
CA PRO A 121 -17.75 15.12 -23.47
C PRO A 121 -17.43 13.83 -22.70
N ALA A 122 -16.15 13.54 -22.45
CA ALA A 122 -15.69 12.40 -21.66
C ALA A 122 -15.86 12.59 -20.15
N LEU A 123 -16.11 13.81 -19.68
CA LEU A 123 -16.31 14.11 -18.26
C LEU A 123 -17.80 14.04 -17.90
N SER A 124 -18.34 12.81 -17.86
CA SER A 124 -19.66 12.55 -17.29
C SER A 124 -19.60 12.68 -15.77
N LEU A 125 -19.71 13.91 -15.26
CA LEU A 125 -19.85 14.17 -13.83
C LEU A 125 -21.19 13.57 -13.36
N THR A 126 -21.15 12.58 -12.47
CA THR A 126 -22.36 11.89 -12.00
C THR A 126 -23.20 12.82 -11.11
N GLY A 127 -24.53 12.66 -11.14
CA GLY A 127 -25.47 13.45 -10.34
C GLY A 127 -25.09 13.57 -8.86
N PRO A 128 -24.78 12.47 -8.14
CA PRO A 128 -24.46 12.52 -6.70
C PRO A 128 -23.20 13.32 -6.36
N THR A 129 -22.24 13.42 -7.29
CA THR A 129 -21.00 14.19 -7.12
C THR A 129 -21.26 15.68 -7.31
N ILE A 130 -22.05 16.02 -8.33
CA ILE A 130 -22.46 17.40 -8.60
C ILE A 130 -23.40 17.93 -7.52
N ASP A 131 -24.33 17.12 -7.02
CA ASP A 131 -25.24 17.50 -5.95
C ASP A 131 -24.48 17.84 -4.65
N ARG A 132 -23.43 17.09 -4.33
CA ARG A 132 -22.53 17.39 -3.19
C ARG A 132 -21.80 18.72 -3.35
N LEU A 133 -21.37 19.06 -4.56
CA LEU A 133 -20.72 20.34 -4.85
C LEU A 133 -21.72 21.50 -4.79
N ARG A 134 -22.94 21.30 -5.30
CA ARG A 134 -24.02 22.30 -5.21
C ARG A 134 -24.43 22.59 -3.76
N LEU A 135 -24.50 21.57 -2.91
CA LEU A 135 -24.76 21.71 -1.47
C LEU A 135 -23.70 22.52 -0.71
N ARG A 136 -22.56 22.82 -1.34
CA ARG A 136 -21.41 23.53 -0.75
C ARG A 136 -21.19 24.91 -1.35
N ASP A 137 -22.18 25.44 -2.07
CA ASP A 137 -22.12 26.72 -2.79
C ASP A 137 -21.01 26.79 -3.86
N SER A 138 -20.42 25.64 -4.25
CA SER A 138 -19.38 25.57 -5.26
C SER A 138 -19.99 25.84 -6.64
N THR A 139 -19.41 26.80 -7.37
CA THR A 139 -19.79 27.09 -8.77
C THR A 139 -18.70 26.67 -9.75
N HIS A 140 -17.43 26.81 -9.34
CA HIS A 140 -16.26 26.53 -10.18
C HIS A 140 -15.23 25.76 -9.38
N ILE A 141 -14.57 24.80 -10.05
CA ILE A 141 -13.37 24.14 -9.53
C ILE A 141 -12.26 24.29 -10.56
N LEU A 142 -11.16 24.97 -10.22
CA LEU A 142 -9.94 24.98 -11.01
C LEU A 142 -9.03 23.84 -10.54
N LEU A 143 -8.64 22.95 -11.45
CA LEU A 143 -7.63 21.91 -11.24
C LEU A 143 -6.35 22.30 -11.99
N LEU A 144 -5.24 22.38 -11.27
CA LEU A 144 -3.90 22.63 -11.76
C LEU A 144 -3.05 21.35 -11.60
N PRO A 145 -2.57 20.70 -12.68
CA PRO A 145 -1.72 19.53 -12.57
C PRO A 145 -0.35 19.89 -11.99
N LEU A 146 0.15 19.08 -11.05
CA LEU A 146 1.52 19.14 -10.56
C LEU A 146 2.39 18.21 -11.42
N ARG A 147 3.07 18.77 -12.42
CA ARG A 147 3.86 17.98 -13.37
C ARG A 147 5.26 17.71 -12.85
N THR A 148 5.82 16.59 -13.27
CA THR A 148 7.19 16.20 -12.93
C THR A 148 8.01 15.88 -14.16
N GLU A 149 9.28 15.57 -13.99
CA GLU A 149 10.19 15.24 -15.11
C GLU A 149 9.54 14.21 -16.05
N GLY A 150 9.59 14.50 -17.35
CA GLY A 150 8.91 13.72 -18.39
C GLY A 150 7.41 14.03 -18.58
N ALA A 151 6.91 15.16 -18.08
CA ALA A 151 5.51 15.62 -18.19
C ALA A 151 4.47 14.70 -17.53
N THR A 152 4.88 13.81 -16.64
CA THR A 152 3.96 12.97 -15.87
C THR A 152 3.32 13.78 -14.74
N VAL A 153 2.00 13.65 -14.57
CA VAL A 153 1.25 14.35 -13.53
C VAL A 153 1.32 13.57 -12.21
N GLY A 154 1.91 14.19 -11.20
CA GLY A 154 2.17 13.59 -9.90
C GLY A 154 1.23 13.98 -8.78
N GLY A 155 0.22 14.79 -9.11
CA GLY A 155 -0.67 15.41 -8.15
C GLY A 155 -1.41 16.55 -8.80
N ALA A 156 -2.22 17.25 -8.00
CA ALA A 156 -2.92 18.44 -8.46
C ALA A 156 -3.13 19.40 -7.29
N VAL A 157 -3.10 20.69 -7.61
CA VAL A 157 -3.73 21.72 -6.79
C VAL A 157 -5.14 21.93 -7.33
N TRP A 158 -6.11 22.06 -6.45
CA TRP A 158 -7.49 22.37 -6.82
C TRP A 158 -8.03 23.52 -5.98
N ILE A 159 -8.91 24.32 -6.57
CA ILE A 159 -9.42 25.55 -5.97
C ILE A 159 -10.92 25.59 -6.23
N GLU A 160 -11.67 25.72 -5.15
CA GLU A 160 -13.12 25.77 -5.18
C GLU A 160 -13.58 27.21 -4.96
N ALA A 161 -14.45 27.69 -5.85
CA ALA A 161 -14.95 29.06 -5.80
C ALA A 161 -16.48 29.12 -5.93
N GLN A 162 -17.05 30.05 -5.17
CA GLN A 162 -18.36 30.62 -5.42
C GLN A 162 -18.16 31.90 -6.24
N ALA A 163 -18.39 31.81 -7.54
CA ALA A 163 -18.12 32.81 -8.53
C ALA A 163 -19.30 32.85 -9.52
N THR A 164 -20.45 33.30 -9.02
CA THR A 164 -21.66 33.44 -9.82
C THR A 164 -21.47 34.26 -11.12
N PRO A 165 -20.63 35.32 -11.14
CA PRO A 165 -20.37 36.06 -12.38
C PRO A 165 -19.70 35.26 -13.50
N TRP A 166 -19.10 34.10 -13.21
CA TRP A 166 -18.34 33.29 -14.18
C TRP A 166 -19.19 32.21 -14.86
N ILE A 167 -20.36 31.88 -14.31
CA ILE A 167 -21.22 30.79 -14.81
C ILE A 167 -21.58 31.01 -16.28
N GLY A 168 -21.29 30.03 -17.14
CA GLY A 168 -21.60 30.10 -18.57
C GLY A 168 -20.77 31.10 -19.37
N ARG A 169 -19.79 31.74 -18.73
CA ARG A 169 -18.80 32.64 -19.35
C ARG A 169 -17.39 32.05 -19.30
N GLY A 170 -17.23 30.92 -18.63
CA GLY A 170 -15.95 30.26 -18.38
C GLY A 170 -15.13 30.91 -17.27
N PHE A 171 -13.96 30.32 -17.04
CA PHE A 171 -12.96 30.90 -16.17
C PHE A 171 -12.38 32.14 -16.85
N PRO A 172 -12.44 33.33 -16.22
CA PRO A 172 -11.90 34.54 -16.82
C PRO A 172 -10.41 34.34 -17.12
N ASN A 173 -9.92 34.95 -18.20
CA ASN A 173 -8.50 35.02 -18.49
C ASN A 173 -7.82 35.97 -17.49
N LEU A 174 -7.67 35.50 -16.26
CA LEU A 174 -6.92 36.16 -15.23
C LEU A 174 -5.44 36.09 -15.63
N ASP A 175 -4.77 37.24 -15.56
CA ASP A 175 -3.31 37.41 -15.71
C ASP A 175 -2.48 36.37 -14.95
N VAL A 176 -3.07 35.77 -13.91
CA VAL A 176 -2.45 34.78 -13.02
C VAL A 176 -2.44 33.33 -13.55
N VAL A 177 -3.29 32.93 -14.50
CA VAL A 177 -3.43 31.50 -14.87
C VAL A 177 -2.14 30.91 -15.44
N SER A 178 -1.47 31.64 -16.32
CA SER A 178 -0.16 31.23 -16.87
C SER A 178 0.90 31.13 -15.78
N SER A 179 0.89 32.07 -14.84
CA SER A 179 1.79 32.11 -13.68
C SER A 179 1.55 30.95 -12.71
N LEU A 180 0.29 30.52 -12.52
CA LEU A 180 -0.06 29.34 -11.71
C LEU A 180 0.47 28.04 -12.33
N LYS A 181 0.46 27.91 -13.66
CA LYS A 181 1.07 26.76 -14.35
C LYS A 181 2.57 26.69 -14.07
N VAL A 182 3.26 27.83 -14.23
CA VAL A 182 4.70 27.93 -13.97
C VAL A 182 5.03 27.59 -12.51
N LEU A 183 4.25 28.14 -11.57
CA LEU A 183 4.41 27.82 -10.15
C LEU A 183 4.21 26.33 -9.88
N ALA A 184 3.13 25.72 -10.40
CA ALA A 184 2.81 24.31 -10.23
C ALA A 184 3.92 23.38 -10.73
N ASP A 185 4.48 23.69 -11.91
CA ASP A 185 5.59 22.94 -12.50
C ASP A 185 6.89 23.12 -11.67
N ALA A 186 7.12 24.30 -11.11
CA ALA A 186 8.32 24.59 -10.31
C ALA A 186 8.30 23.97 -8.90
N ILE A 187 7.14 23.91 -8.23
CA ILE A 187 7.03 23.38 -6.86
C ILE A 187 6.96 21.85 -6.81
N ALA A 188 6.44 21.21 -7.87
CA ALA A 188 6.11 19.79 -7.86
C ALA A 188 7.31 18.85 -7.53
N PRO A 189 8.53 19.06 -8.06
CA PRO A 189 9.69 18.25 -7.69
C PRO A 189 10.01 18.32 -6.20
N ARG A 190 9.99 19.52 -5.61
CA ARG A 190 10.31 19.73 -4.20
C ARG A 190 9.27 19.10 -3.28
N LEU A 191 7.99 19.28 -3.58
CA LEU A 191 6.89 18.71 -2.79
C LEU A 191 6.94 17.17 -2.73
N ARG A 192 7.38 16.51 -3.80
CA ARG A 192 7.53 15.05 -3.82
C ARG A 192 8.65 14.53 -2.93
N MET A 193 9.70 15.34 -2.72
CA MET A 193 10.81 15.00 -1.83
C MET A 193 10.47 15.17 -0.35
N LEU A 194 9.44 15.97 -0.04
CA LEU A 194 8.97 16.13 1.33
C LEU A 194 8.25 14.86 1.80
N THR A 195 8.31 14.63 3.11
CA THR A 195 7.49 13.63 3.78
C THR A 195 6.35 14.33 4.50
N PRO A 196 5.13 13.76 4.49
CA PRO A 196 4.07 14.24 5.36
C PRO A 196 4.56 14.24 6.81
N ARG A 197 4.25 15.29 7.56
CA ARG A 197 4.47 15.34 9.00
C ARG A 197 3.63 14.23 9.60
N GLY A 198 4.24 13.45 10.49
CA GLY A 198 3.45 12.62 11.38
C GLY A 198 2.50 13.47 12.21
N PRO A 199 1.42 12.88 12.75
CA PRO A 199 0.60 13.57 13.73
C PRO A 199 1.50 13.98 14.91
N ASP A 200 1.31 15.21 15.43
CA ASP A 200 2.12 15.74 16.55
C ASP A 200 1.95 14.88 17.83
N GLU A 201 0.82 14.17 17.93
CA GLU A 201 0.56 13.15 18.95
C GLU A 201 0.31 11.78 18.31
N PRO A 202 0.62 10.67 18.99
CA PRO A 202 0.21 9.35 18.56
C PRO A 202 -1.30 9.30 18.32
N VAL A 203 -1.72 9.00 17.09
CA VAL A 203 -3.13 8.72 16.81
C VAL A 203 -3.52 7.45 17.55
N GLU A 204 -4.41 7.58 18.53
CA GLU A 204 -4.98 6.42 19.20
C GLU A 204 -5.80 5.60 18.20
N GLY A 205 -5.52 4.29 18.17
CA GLY A 205 -6.32 3.35 17.41
C GLY A 205 -7.66 3.06 18.09
N ASP A 206 -8.54 2.39 17.37
CA ASP A 206 -9.80 1.86 17.88
C ASP A 206 -9.84 0.33 17.78
N ASP A 207 -10.93 -0.30 18.24
CA ASP A 207 -11.08 -1.76 18.23
C ASP A 207 -10.87 -2.40 16.84
N LEU A 208 -11.29 -1.71 15.78
CA LEU A 208 -11.16 -2.17 14.40
C LEU A 208 -9.78 -1.87 13.84
N LEU A 209 -9.18 -0.74 14.18
CA LEU A 209 -7.83 -0.33 13.77
C LEU A 209 -7.00 0.13 14.98
N PRO A 210 -6.45 -0.82 15.76
CA PRO A 210 -5.87 -0.54 17.09
C PRO A 210 -4.48 0.11 17.04
N VAL A 211 -3.87 0.17 15.86
CA VAL A 211 -2.55 0.75 15.65
C VAL A 211 -2.61 1.62 14.43
N VAL A 212 -2.29 2.89 14.63
CA VAL A 212 -2.05 3.87 13.58
C VAL A 212 -0.62 4.39 13.78
N GLY A 213 0.20 4.23 12.76
CA GLY A 213 1.56 4.73 12.70
C GLY A 213 1.62 6.16 12.16
N VAL A 214 2.79 6.75 12.25
CA VAL A 214 3.09 8.08 11.68
C VAL A 214 2.84 8.08 10.18
N ASN A 215 3.32 7.04 9.49
CA ASN A 215 3.21 6.93 8.04
C ASN A 215 1.80 6.56 7.55
N THR A 216 0.95 5.99 8.42
CA THR A 216 -0.43 5.63 8.07
C THR A 216 -1.45 6.67 8.56
N ALA A 217 -1.11 7.57 9.47
CA ALA A 217 -2.04 8.59 9.97
C ALA A 217 -2.70 9.40 8.85
N ASN A 218 -1.92 9.91 7.89
CA ASN A 218 -2.45 10.65 6.75
C ASN A 218 -3.33 9.79 5.83
N LEU A 219 -3.02 8.50 5.72
CA LEU A 219 -3.87 7.52 5.04
C LEU A 219 -5.23 7.39 5.74
N ILE A 220 -5.22 7.36 7.08
CA ILE A 220 -6.43 7.23 7.89
C ILE A 220 -7.31 8.48 7.75
N GLU A 221 -6.74 9.69 7.75
CA GLU A 221 -7.52 10.92 7.51
C GLU A 221 -8.19 10.90 6.13
N LEU A 222 -7.46 10.50 5.09
CA LEU A 222 -8.03 10.32 3.76
C LEU A 222 -9.16 9.27 3.76
N LEU A 223 -8.97 8.16 4.48
CA LEU A 223 -9.96 7.10 4.57
C LEU A 223 -11.20 7.50 5.36
N LYS A 224 -11.14 8.46 6.30
CA LYS A 224 -12.33 9.04 6.91
C LYS A 224 -13.22 9.70 5.86
N VAL A 225 -12.62 10.44 4.92
CA VAL A 225 -13.35 11.03 3.79
C VAL A 225 -13.94 9.93 2.92
N PHE A 226 -13.15 8.94 2.52
CA PHE A 226 -13.61 7.88 1.63
C PHE A 226 -14.68 7.00 2.27
N ALA A 227 -14.61 6.77 3.59
CA ALA A 227 -15.59 6.01 4.34
C ALA A 227 -16.99 6.64 4.26
N ALA A 228 -17.09 7.97 4.28
CA ALA A 228 -18.36 8.70 4.19
C ALA A 228 -19.01 8.67 2.80
N LEU A 229 -18.28 8.29 1.75
CA LEU A 229 -18.79 8.21 0.37
C LEU A 229 -19.37 6.82 0.06
N ASP A 230 -20.41 6.75 -0.77
CA ASP A 230 -20.99 5.46 -1.23
C ASP A 230 -20.26 4.90 -2.48
N ASP A 231 -19.28 5.64 -2.99
CA ASP A 231 -18.46 5.26 -4.15
C ASP A 231 -17.53 4.06 -3.85
N THR A 232 -17.10 3.35 -4.90
CA THR A 232 -16.23 2.19 -4.80
C THR A 232 -14.85 2.56 -4.26
N LEU A 233 -14.46 1.92 -3.15
CA LEU A 233 -13.14 2.05 -2.53
C LEU A 233 -12.25 0.87 -2.98
N LEU A 234 -11.11 1.19 -3.61
CA LEU A 234 -10.09 0.23 -3.99
C LEU A 234 -8.92 0.33 -3.02
N ILE A 235 -8.65 -0.75 -2.28
CA ILE A 235 -7.55 -0.87 -1.33
C ILE A 235 -6.46 -1.75 -1.94
N ALA A 236 -5.42 -1.13 -2.48
CA ALA A 236 -4.22 -1.81 -2.93
C ALA A 236 -3.24 -2.03 -1.77
N GLY A 237 -2.40 -3.04 -1.89
CA GLY A 237 -1.27 -3.23 -0.98
C GLY A 237 -0.90 -4.71 -0.79
N PRO A 238 0.26 -4.98 -0.19
CA PRO A 238 0.77 -6.34 -0.04
C PRO A 238 -0.20 -7.29 0.68
N THR A 239 -0.06 -8.58 0.42
CA THR A 239 -0.79 -9.62 1.17
C THR A 239 -0.40 -9.57 2.64
N GLY A 240 -1.39 -9.68 3.53
CA GLY A 240 -1.15 -9.63 4.97
C GLY A 240 -0.91 -8.23 5.55
N ALA A 241 -0.99 -7.15 4.75
CA ALA A 241 -0.85 -5.77 5.25
C ALA A 241 -2.04 -5.28 6.08
N GLY A 242 -3.19 -5.96 6.05
CA GLY A 242 -4.38 -5.58 6.83
C GLY A 242 -5.50 -4.88 6.04
N LYS A 243 -5.54 -5.05 4.72
CA LYS A 243 -6.57 -4.48 3.83
C LYS A 243 -8.00 -4.77 4.30
N SER A 244 -8.30 -6.01 4.64
CA SER A 244 -9.65 -6.41 5.06
C SER A 244 -10.05 -5.82 6.42
N ARG A 245 -9.08 -5.56 7.32
CA ARG A 245 -9.31 -4.80 8.56
C ARG A 245 -9.64 -3.34 8.26
N LEU A 246 -8.90 -2.74 7.33
CA LEU A 246 -9.10 -1.36 6.89
C LEU A 246 -10.47 -1.17 6.19
N ALA A 247 -10.88 -2.13 5.36
CA ALA A 247 -12.19 -2.14 4.74
C ALA A 247 -13.32 -2.17 5.78
N ARG A 248 -13.20 -3.04 6.79
CA ARG A 248 -14.17 -3.12 7.91
C ARG A 248 -14.22 -1.81 8.72
N TRP A 249 -13.05 -1.21 8.97
CA TRP A 249 -12.95 0.09 9.63
C TRP A 249 -13.66 1.20 8.82
N CYS A 250 -13.53 1.19 7.50
CA CYS A 250 -14.23 2.14 6.61
C CYS A 250 -15.74 1.91 6.61
N HIS A 251 -16.19 0.65 6.55
CA HIS A 251 -17.61 0.31 6.62
C HIS A 251 -18.27 0.84 7.90
N ALA A 252 -17.63 0.64 9.06
CA ALA A 252 -18.13 1.09 10.36
C ALA A 252 -18.27 2.62 10.48
N ARG A 253 -17.68 3.39 9.55
CA ARG A 253 -17.73 4.85 9.48
C ARG A 253 -18.48 5.38 8.26
N SER A 254 -19.19 4.50 7.56
CA SER A 254 -19.95 4.84 6.37
C SER A 254 -21.42 5.07 6.69
N LEU A 255 -22.16 5.61 5.71
CA LEU A 255 -23.63 5.70 5.75
C LEU A 255 -24.32 4.33 5.91
N ARG A 256 -23.60 3.23 5.67
CA ARG A 256 -24.09 1.85 5.73
C ARG A 256 -23.57 1.07 6.93
N ALA A 257 -23.02 1.75 7.95
CA ALA A 257 -22.44 1.12 9.14
C ALA A 257 -23.43 0.25 9.94
N ALA A 258 -24.74 0.49 9.84
CA ALA A 258 -25.77 -0.34 10.45
C ALA A 258 -26.13 -1.60 9.63
N GLY A 259 -25.71 -1.67 8.37
CA GLY A 259 -25.92 -2.80 7.47
C GLY A 259 -24.84 -3.88 7.61
N PRO A 260 -24.98 -5.02 6.92
CA PRO A 260 -23.99 -6.10 6.96
C PRO A 260 -22.65 -5.70 6.31
N PHE A 261 -21.55 -6.26 6.81
CA PHE A 261 -20.25 -6.24 6.14
C PHE A 261 -19.90 -7.66 5.68
N GLU A 262 -20.04 -7.90 4.38
CA GLU A 262 -19.70 -9.19 3.78
C GLU A 262 -18.26 -9.14 3.25
N LEU A 263 -17.41 -10.01 3.78
CA LEU A 263 -16.06 -10.23 3.25
C LEU A 263 -16.08 -11.46 2.36
N MET A 264 -15.62 -11.28 1.13
CA MET A 264 -15.55 -12.33 0.12
C MET A 264 -14.11 -12.50 -0.34
N ASP A 265 -13.60 -13.71 -0.23
CA ASP A 265 -12.34 -14.13 -0.83
C ASP A 265 -12.65 -15.28 -1.79
N LEU A 266 -12.26 -15.12 -3.05
CA LEU A 266 -12.47 -16.12 -4.10
C LEU A 266 -11.19 -16.90 -4.41
N THR A 267 -10.15 -16.75 -3.59
CA THR A 267 -8.91 -17.51 -3.69
C THR A 267 -9.22 -19.00 -3.51
N GLY A 268 -8.96 -19.80 -4.54
CA GLY A 268 -9.24 -21.23 -4.57
C GLY A 268 -10.65 -21.61 -4.98
N VAL A 269 -11.53 -20.65 -5.29
CA VAL A 269 -12.84 -20.93 -5.92
C VAL A 269 -12.64 -21.15 -7.42
N PRO A 270 -13.08 -22.30 -7.98
CA PRO A 270 -13.02 -22.56 -9.42
C PRO A 270 -13.71 -21.45 -10.23
N ALA A 271 -13.13 -21.08 -11.37
CA ALA A 271 -13.58 -19.96 -12.19
C ALA A 271 -15.08 -20.04 -12.54
N GLU A 272 -15.57 -21.25 -12.80
CA GLU A 272 -16.95 -21.55 -13.17
C GLU A 272 -17.94 -21.27 -12.02
N LEU A 273 -17.48 -21.34 -10.77
CA LEU A 273 -18.31 -21.13 -9.57
C LEU A 273 -18.17 -19.72 -8.99
N GLN A 274 -17.21 -18.91 -9.44
CA GLN A 274 -16.99 -17.56 -8.89
C GLN A 274 -18.23 -16.68 -9.03
N MET A 275 -18.88 -16.65 -10.19
CA MET A 275 -20.12 -15.87 -10.36
C MET A 275 -21.24 -16.41 -9.47
N ALA A 276 -21.38 -17.73 -9.33
CA ALA A 276 -22.38 -18.35 -8.47
C ALA A 276 -22.20 -17.96 -6.99
N GLN A 277 -20.96 -17.81 -6.52
CA GLN A 277 -20.68 -17.32 -5.16
C GLN A 277 -21.09 -15.85 -4.98
N ILE A 278 -20.93 -15.01 -6.02
CA ILE A 278 -21.30 -13.59 -5.99
C ILE A 278 -22.84 -13.44 -6.00
N THR A 279 -23.51 -14.07 -6.97
CA THR A 279 -24.96 -13.87 -7.21
C THR A 279 -25.85 -14.81 -6.41
N GLY A 280 -25.36 -15.99 -6.07
CA GLY A 280 -26.15 -17.08 -5.50
C GLY A 280 -26.82 -17.94 -6.55
N TRP A 281 -27.51 -18.99 -6.09
CA TRP A 281 -28.28 -19.89 -6.95
C TRP A 281 -29.50 -20.45 -6.23
N GLN A 282 -30.50 -20.87 -7.00
CA GLN A 282 -31.63 -21.65 -6.52
C GLN A 282 -31.36 -23.15 -6.64
N ARG A 283 -32.04 -23.94 -5.82
CA ARG A 283 -32.02 -25.40 -5.89
C ARG A 283 -32.36 -25.87 -7.30
N GLY A 284 -31.53 -26.75 -7.85
CA GLY A 284 -31.69 -27.30 -9.20
C GLY A 284 -31.13 -26.43 -10.33
N ALA A 285 -30.43 -25.32 -10.02
CA ALA A 285 -29.82 -24.46 -11.03
C ALA A 285 -28.71 -25.15 -11.87
N PHE A 286 -28.01 -26.13 -11.29
CA PHE A 286 -27.00 -26.95 -11.95
C PHE A 286 -26.84 -28.29 -11.21
N THR A 287 -26.15 -29.25 -11.82
CA THR A 287 -25.87 -30.56 -11.21
C THR A 287 -25.07 -30.38 -9.92
N GLY A 288 -25.68 -30.72 -8.78
CA GLY A 288 -25.10 -30.51 -7.44
C GLY A 288 -25.69 -29.34 -6.64
N ALA A 289 -26.58 -28.52 -7.22
CA ALA A 289 -27.31 -27.47 -6.51
C ALA A 289 -28.46 -28.05 -5.66
N ILE A 290 -28.11 -28.73 -4.57
CA ILE A 290 -29.07 -29.45 -3.70
C ILE A 290 -29.93 -28.48 -2.88
N ASN A 291 -29.38 -27.32 -2.51
CA ASN A 291 -30.05 -26.28 -1.73
C ASN A 291 -29.89 -24.91 -2.40
N ASP A 292 -30.80 -24.00 -2.07
CA ASP A 292 -30.63 -22.57 -2.35
C ASP A 292 -29.38 -22.04 -1.65
N PHE A 293 -28.66 -21.15 -2.31
CA PHE A 293 -27.49 -20.49 -1.75
C PHE A 293 -27.61 -18.98 -1.93
N PRO A 294 -27.76 -18.21 -0.85
CA PRO A 294 -27.76 -16.76 -0.93
C PRO A 294 -26.34 -16.28 -1.23
N GLY A 295 -26.11 -15.71 -2.42
CA GLY A 295 -24.81 -15.18 -2.83
C GLY A 295 -24.36 -13.97 -2.01
N ALA A 296 -23.11 -13.59 -2.18
CA ALA A 296 -22.50 -12.47 -1.46
C ALA A 296 -23.28 -11.16 -1.62
N LEU A 297 -23.84 -10.88 -2.81
CA LEU A 297 -24.69 -9.69 -3.03
C LEU A 297 -25.93 -9.70 -2.14
N THR A 298 -26.55 -10.86 -1.93
CA THR A 298 -27.73 -11.00 -1.07
C THR A 298 -27.34 -10.83 0.40
N ARG A 299 -26.22 -11.42 0.83
CA ARG A 299 -25.74 -11.32 2.22
C ARG A 299 -25.29 -9.92 2.60
N ALA A 300 -24.80 -9.15 1.62
CA ALA A 300 -24.33 -7.77 1.79
C ALA A 300 -25.42 -6.70 1.59
N ALA A 301 -26.67 -7.10 1.27
CA ALA A 301 -27.74 -6.17 0.94
C ALA A 301 -27.99 -5.14 2.06
N GLY A 302 -28.10 -3.86 1.69
CA GLY A 302 -28.20 -2.71 2.60
C GLY A 302 -26.87 -2.28 3.23
N GLY A 303 -25.81 -3.08 3.09
CA GLY A 303 -24.52 -2.91 3.73
C GLY A 303 -23.36 -2.74 2.75
N THR A 304 -22.25 -3.43 2.98
CA THR A 304 -21.03 -3.35 2.17
C THR A 304 -20.50 -4.73 1.83
N LEU A 305 -20.18 -4.94 0.55
CA LEU A 305 -19.44 -6.10 0.05
C LEU A 305 -17.97 -5.71 -0.14
N PHE A 306 -17.06 -6.39 0.55
CA PHE A 306 -15.62 -6.31 0.32
C PHE A 306 -15.13 -7.56 -0.40
N ILE A 307 -14.63 -7.40 -1.62
CA ILE A 307 -14.00 -8.49 -2.39
C ILE A 307 -12.48 -8.36 -2.22
N ASP A 308 -11.86 -9.28 -1.48
CA ASP A 308 -10.41 -9.37 -1.38
C ASP A 308 -9.84 -10.08 -2.61
N GLU A 309 -8.66 -9.64 -3.05
CA GLU A 309 -7.98 -10.14 -4.26
C GLU A 309 -8.83 -10.11 -5.55
N ILE A 310 -9.37 -8.94 -5.91
CA ILE A 310 -10.19 -8.73 -7.13
C ILE A 310 -9.48 -9.16 -8.44
N ASP A 311 -8.15 -9.17 -8.44
CA ASP A 311 -7.32 -9.65 -9.55
C ASP A 311 -7.42 -11.17 -9.79
N LYS A 312 -8.03 -11.93 -8.88
CA LYS A 312 -8.24 -13.39 -9.01
C LYS A 312 -9.54 -13.77 -9.72
N LEU A 313 -10.39 -12.80 -10.04
CA LEU A 313 -11.60 -13.06 -10.82
C LEU A 313 -11.24 -13.52 -12.23
N SER A 314 -11.92 -14.56 -12.71
CA SER A 314 -11.83 -14.96 -14.13
C SER A 314 -12.37 -13.85 -15.05
N LEU A 315 -11.92 -13.80 -16.31
CA LEU A 315 -12.39 -12.77 -17.26
C LEU A 315 -13.91 -12.78 -17.44
N SER A 316 -14.55 -13.95 -17.40
CA SER A 316 -16.02 -14.09 -17.43
C SER A 316 -16.67 -13.50 -16.18
N THR A 317 -16.08 -13.75 -15.01
CA THR A 317 -16.56 -13.19 -13.74
C THR A 317 -16.37 -11.69 -13.68
N GLN A 318 -15.26 -11.17 -14.21
CA GLN A 318 -15.01 -9.73 -14.33
C GLN A 318 -16.09 -9.05 -15.20
N ALA A 319 -16.44 -9.64 -16.35
CA ALA A 319 -17.50 -9.10 -17.21
C ALA A 319 -18.88 -9.11 -16.51
N GLY A 320 -19.25 -10.22 -15.86
CA GLY A 320 -20.50 -10.30 -15.12
C GLY A 320 -20.54 -9.34 -13.92
N PHE A 321 -19.43 -9.17 -13.22
CA PHE A 321 -19.33 -8.24 -12.09
C PHE A 321 -19.44 -6.78 -12.56
N LEU A 322 -18.83 -6.41 -13.69
CA LEU A 322 -19.01 -5.09 -14.30
C LEU A 322 -20.49 -4.80 -14.57
N GLN A 323 -21.20 -5.75 -15.19
CA GLN A 323 -22.64 -5.60 -15.46
C GLN A 323 -23.44 -5.35 -14.18
N ILE A 324 -23.14 -6.07 -13.09
CA ILE A 324 -23.78 -5.87 -11.78
C ILE A 324 -23.49 -4.46 -11.23
N LEU A 325 -22.26 -3.96 -11.37
CA LEU A 325 -21.88 -2.62 -10.93
C LEU A 325 -22.58 -1.52 -11.72
N GLU A 326 -22.83 -1.73 -13.01
CA GLU A 326 -23.46 -0.77 -13.91
C GLU A 326 -24.98 -0.77 -13.76
N GLU A 327 -25.62 -1.93 -13.90
CA GLU A 327 -27.08 -2.07 -13.87
C GLU A 327 -27.66 -1.95 -12.45
N ARG A 328 -26.82 -2.15 -11.42
CA ARG A 328 -27.23 -2.21 -9.99
C ARG A 328 -28.34 -3.23 -9.73
N THR A 329 -28.41 -4.26 -10.56
CA THR A 329 -29.30 -5.40 -10.37
C THR A 329 -28.58 -6.70 -10.67
N PHE A 330 -29.11 -7.81 -10.18
CA PHE A 330 -28.55 -9.14 -10.41
C PHE A 330 -29.64 -10.22 -10.35
N ARG A 331 -29.34 -11.42 -10.87
CA ARG A 331 -30.19 -12.61 -10.71
C ARG A 331 -29.37 -13.77 -10.18
N PRO A 332 -29.82 -14.45 -9.11
CA PRO A 332 -29.31 -15.77 -8.77
C PRO A 332 -29.45 -16.75 -9.93
N ILE A 333 -28.49 -17.67 -10.05
CA ILE A 333 -28.50 -18.68 -11.11
C ILE A 333 -29.71 -19.59 -10.91
N GLY A 334 -30.47 -19.83 -11.99
CA GLY A 334 -31.68 -20.64 -11.97
C GLY A 334 -32.96 -19.91 -11.53
N GLU A 335 -32.88 -18.63 -11.15
CA GLU A 335 -34.07 -17.83 -10.81
C GLU A 335 -34.75 -17.26 -12.07
N ASN A 336 -36.02 -17.61 -12.26
CA ASN A 336 -36.83 -17.17 -13.42
C ASN A 336 -37.65 -15.89 -13.14
N GLY A 337 -37.19 -15.03 -12.23
CA GLY A 337 -37.85 -13.80 -11.79
C GLY A 337 -37.24 -12.50 -12.34
N PRO A 338 -37.84 -11.34 -12.01
CA PRO A 338 -37.21 -10.05 -12.28
C PRO A 338 -35.86 -9.93 -11.54
N PRO A 339 -34.92 -9.13 -12.07
CA PRO A 339 -33.62 -8.94 -11.42
C PRO A 339 -33.80 -8.22 -10.08
N ARG A 340 -33.03 -8.65 -9.08
CA ARG A 340 -33.02 -8.09 -7.72
C ARG A 340 -32.15 -6.85 -7.71
N ASN A 341 -32.53 -5.83 -6.94
CA ASN A 341 -31.67 -4.66 -6.74
C ASN A 341 -30.48 -5.02 -5.84
N THR A 342 -29.29 -4.55 -6.21
CA THR A 342 -28.06 -4.84 -5.47
C THR A 342 -27.98 -4.09 -4.12
N ASN A 343 -28.49 -2.86 -4.04
CA ASN A 343 -28.49 -1.95 -2.89
C ASN A 343 -27.37 -2.20 -1.84
N LEU A 344 -26.11 -2.06 -2.25
CA LEU A 344 -24.95 -2.19 -1.37
C LEU A 344 -23.83 -1.28 -1.85
N ARG A 345 -22.86 -1.04 -0.98
CA ARG A 345 -21.57 -0.46 -1.34
C ARG A 345 -20.57 -1.55 -1.69
N VAL A 346 -19.76 -1.34 -2.73
CA VAL A 346 -18.65 -2.24 -3.08
C VAL A 346 -17.33 -1.64 -2.63
N MET A 347 -16.51 -2.45 -1.96
CA MET A 347 -15.10 -2.19 -1.71
C MET A 347 -14.28 -3.36 -2.31
N VAL A 348 -13.10 -3.09 -2.83
CA VAL A 348 -12.25 -4.12 -3.44
C VAL A 348 -10.82 -4.05 -2.90
N GLY A 349 -10.19 -5.20 -2.70
CA GLY A 349 -8.80 -5.35 -2.29
C GLY A 349 -7.96 -5.95 -3.40
N THR A 350 -6.70 -5.53 -3.55
CA THR A 350 -5.74 -6.21 -4.44
C THR A 350 -4.31 -6.10 -3.91
N ASN A 351 -3.46 -7.07 -4.27
CA ASN A 351 -2.02 -7.00 -4.12
C ASN A 351 -1.28 -6.87 -5.47
N ALA A 352 -2.01 -6.93 -6.59
CA ALA A 352 -1.46 -6.91 -7.93
C ALA A 352 -1.46 -5.49 -8.50
N ASP A 353 -0.58 -5.26 -9.48
CA ASP A 353 -0.62 -4.07 -10.32
C ASP A 353 -1.71 -4.28 -11.39
N LEU A 354 -2.94 -3.82 -11.11
CA LEU A 354 -4.08 -4.00 -12.01
C LEU A 354 -3.84 -3.40 -13.41
N GLN A 355 -3.08 -2.30 -13.53
CA GLN A 355 -2.73 -1.75 -14.84
C GLN A 355 -1.82 -2.70 -15.62
N ALA A 356 -0.87 -3.34 -14.95
CA ALA A 356 -0.06 -4.39 -15.57
C ALA A 356 -0.92 -5.60 -15.98
N CYS A 357 -1.91 -5.98 -15.15
CA CYS A 357 -2.85 -7.05 -15.49
C CYS A 357 -3.72 -6.70 -16.72
N VAL A 358 -4.13 -5.44 -16.86
CA VAL A 358 -4.84 -4.96 -18.06
C VAL A 358 -3.96 -5.09 -19.30
N LYS A 359 -2.72 -4.61 -19.24
CA LYS A 359 -1.76 -4.74 -20.35
C LYS A 359 -1.46 -6.20 -20.72
N ALA A 360 -1.49 -7.10 -19.74
CA ALA A 360 -1.30 -8.53 -19.93
C ALA A 360 -2.56 -9.26 -20.43
N GLY A 361 -3.71 -8.58 -20.54
CA GLY A 361 -4.99 -9.18 -20.93
C GLY A 361 -5.61 -10.11 -19.88
N THR A 362 -5.10 -10.10 -18.63
CA THR A 362 -5.62 -10.91 -17.53
C THR A 362 -6.65 -10.16 -16.68
N PHE A 363 -6.79 -8.85 -16.90
CA PHE A 363 -7.81 -8.02 -16.27
C PHE A 363 -8.47 -7.13 -17.31
N ARG A 364 -9.79 -6.95 -17.24
CA ARG A 364 -10.51 -6.12 -18.21
C ARG A 364 -10.32 -4.64 -17.90
N GLU A 365 -10.06 -3.88 -18.96
CA GLU A 365 -9.84 -2.43 -18.89
C GLU A 365 -11.10 -1.68 -18.41
N ASP A 366 -12.28 -2.07 -18.90
CA ASP A 366 -13.56 -1.48 -18.51
C ASP A 366 -13.86 -1.65 -17.01
N LEU A 367 -13.67 -2.86 -16.47
CA LEU A 367 -13.81 -3.12 -15.04
C LEU A 367 -12.79 -2.33 -14.23
N TYR A 368 -11.54 -2.24 -14.69
CA TYR A 368 -10.50 -1.45 -14.02
C TYR A 368 -10.98 -0.02 -13.82
N TYR A 369 -11.43 0.65 -14.88
CA TYR A 369 -11.93 2.01 -14.76
C TYR A 369 -13.18 2.12 -13.87
N ARG A 370 -14.05 1.11 -13.87
CA ARG A 370 -15.26 1.09 -13.02
C ARG A 370 -14.96 1.01 -11.53
N ILE A 371 -13.95 0.23 -11.13
CA ILE A 371 -13.60 0.03 -9.70
C ILE A 371 -12.55 1.01 -9.19
N HIS A 372 -11.78 1.63 -10.08
CA HIS A 372 -10.69 2.55 -9.74
C HIS A 372 -11.19 3.98 -9.45
N VAL A 373 -12.21 4.09 -8.58
CA VAL A 373 -12.87 5.36 -8.23
C VAL A 373 -12.16 6.05 -7.07
N LEU A 374 -12.10 5.40 -5.90
CA LEU A 374 -11.38 5.89 -4.71
C LEU A 374 -10.20 4.94 -4.40
N PRO A 375 -9.06 5.07 -5.09
CA PRO A 375 -7.89 4.22 -4.88
C PRO A 375 -7.07 4.65 -3.66
N VAL A 376 -6.69 3.68 -2.84
CA VAL A 376 -5.80 3.86 -1.70
C VAL A 376 -4.77 2.73 -1.66
N THR A 377 -3.51 3.02 -1.31
CA THR A 377 -2.49 1.97 -1.11
C THR A 377 -2.10 1.90 0.35
N LEU A 378 -2.29 0.73 0.94
CA LEU A 378 -1.80 0.40 2.26
C LEU A 378 -0.33 -0.03 2.15
N PRO A 379 0.62 0.70 2.77
CA PRO A 379 2.04 0.34 2.73
C PRO A 379 2.31 -1.02 3.37
N SER A 380 3.43 -1.62 2.93
CA SER A 380 4.00 -2.80 3.57
C SER A 380 4.36 -2.51 5.02
N LEU A 381 4.54 -3.55 5.84
CA LEU A 381 4.96 -3.38 7.23
C LEU A 381 6.39 -2.82 7.33
N ASP A 382 7.26 -3.11 6.36
CA ASP A 382 8.63 -2.58 6.31
C ASP A 382 8.69 -1.07 6.04
N GLU A 383 7.66 -0.50 5.41
CA GLU A 383 7.50 0.95 5.22
C GLU A 383 6.85 1.66 6.43
N ARG A 384 6.38 0.89 7.44
CA ARG A 384 5.76 1.40 8.67
C ARG A 384 6.23 0.65 9.91
N LYS A 385 7.56 0.50 10.03
CA LYS A 385 8.19 -0.20 11.16
C LYS A 385 7.90 0.46 12.51
N ASP A 386 7.54 1.74 12.52
CA ASP A 386 7.08 2.47 13.70
C ASP A 386 5.81 1.86 14.33
N GLU A 387 5.01 1.12 13.55
CA GLU A 387 3.83 0.42 14.06
C GLU A 387 4.17 -0.91 14.77
N ILE A 388 5.32 -1.52 14.48
CA ILE A 388 5.68 -2.88 14.94
C ILE A 388 5.56 -3.00 16.46
N PRO A 389 6.14 -2.10 17.29
CA PRO A 389 6.05 -2.23 18.74
C PRO A 389 4.60 -2.25 19.26
N ARG A 390 3.73 -1.42 18.68
CA ARG A 390 2.31 -1.35 19.07
C ARG A 390 1.55 -2.59 18.61
N TRP A 391 1.80 -3.07 17.39
CA TRP A 391 1.20 -4.30 16.89
C TRP A 391 1.59 -5.51 17.72
N VAL A 392 2.87 -5.65 18.08
CA VAL A 392 3.36 -6.77 18.90
C VAL A 392 2.64 -6.80 20.25
N ARG A 393 2.56 -5.66 20.93
CA ARG A 393 1.84 -5.54 22.22
C ARG A 393 0.36 -5.87 22.07
N TYR A 394 -0.32 -5.31 21.07
CA TYR A 394 -1.73 -5.60 20.80
C TYR A 394 -1.96 -7.10 20.52
N MET A 395 -1.13 -7.72 19.67
CA MET A 395 -1.23 -9.12 19.28
C MET A 395 -0.99 -10.07 20.47
N ALA A 396 -0.03 -9.75 21.34
CA ALA A 396 0.25 -10.51 22.55
C ALA A 396 -0.89 -10.36 23.57
N GLN A 397 -1.32 -9.13 23.84
CA GLN A 397 -2.36 -8.84 24.82
C GLN A 397 -3.71 -9.43 24.41
N ARG A 398 -4.11 -9.33 23.14
CA ARG A 398 -5.37 -9.91 22.63
C ARG A 398 -5.43 -11.42 22.88
N ARG A 399 -4.30 -12.12 22.77
CA ARG A 399 -4.21 -13.56 23.03
C ARG A 399 -4.34 -13.89 24.50
N HIS A 400 -3.69 -13.10 25.35
CA HIS A 400 -3.73 -13.30 26.78
C HIS A 400 -5.11 -12.99 27.38
N SER A 401 -5.76 -11.89 26.98
CA SER A 401 -7.13 -11.58 27.40
C SER A 401 -8.15 -12.62 26.95
N GLY A 402 -7.97 -13.24 25.77
CA GLY A 402 -8.77 -14.37 25.33
C GLY A 402 -8.65 -15.63 26.21
N SER A 403 -7.64 -15.70 27.10
CA SER A 403 -7.45 -16.80 28.04
C SER A 403 -8.09 -16.57 29.42
N GLY A 404 -8.80 -15.44 29.60
CA GLY A 404 -9.52 -15.09 30.83
C GLY A 404 -8.71 -14.26 31.83
N THR A 405 -7.56 -13.71 31.44
CA THR A 405 -6.67 -12.92 32.28
C THR A 405 -6.56 -11.47 31.77
N ASN A 406 -6.58 -10.50 32.68
CA ASN A 406 -6.42 -9.07 32.34
C ASN A 406 -5.01 -8.53 32.68
N GLU A 407 -4.09 -9.38 33.10
CA GLU A 407 -2.70 -9.00 33.33
C GLU A 407 -2.02 -8.63 32.00
N ALA A 408 -0.98 -7.80 32.08
CA ALA A 408 -0.25 -7.39 30.88
C ALA A 408 0.80 -8.45 30.52
N VAL A 409 0.86 -8.82 29.24
CA VAL A 409 1.99 -9.63 28.72
C VAL A 409 3.25 -8.79 28.77
N GLN A 410 4.29 -9.29 29.45
CA GLN A 410 5.58 -8.61 29.49
C GLN A 410 6.32 -8.85 28.18
N ILE A 411 6.85 -7.79 27.58
CA ILE A 411 7.66 -7.86 26.37
C ILE A 411 8.90 -7.00 26.59
N THR A 412 10.07 -7.64 26.52
CA THR A 412 11.35 -6.97 26.74
C THR A 412 11.72 -6.08 25.56
N GLN A 413 12.55 -5.06 25.79
CA GLN A 413 12.93 -4.10 24.75
C GLN A 413 13.78 -4.75 23.64
N ASP A 414 14.71 -5.64 23.99
CA ASP A 414 15.54 -6.39 23.04
C ASP A 414 14.71 -7.29 22.09
N ALA A 415 13.60 -7.86 22.57
CA ALA A 415 12.65 -8.59 21.75
C ALA A 415 11.96 -7.67 20.72
N ILE A 416 11.56 -6.47 21.15
CA ILE A 416 10.99 -5.45 20.25
C ILE A 416 12.03 -5.00 19.22
N ASP A 417 13.25 -4.72 19.64
CA ASP A 417 14.33 -4.27 18.76
C ASP A 417 14.64 -5.33 17.69
N MET A 418 14.67 -6.61 18.09
CA MET A 418 14.85 -7.73 17.16
C MET A 418 13.71 -7.82 16.13
N LEU A 419 12.46 -7.65 16.55
CA LEU A 419 11.30 -7.65 15.66
C LEU A 419 11.29 -6.43 14.71
N CYS A 420 11.76 -5.26 15.16
CA CYS A 420 11.88 -4.06 14.33
C CYS A 420 13.02 -4.17 13.30
N ALA A 421 14.13 -4.81 13.67
CA ALA A 421 15.28 -5.04 12.80
C ALA A 421 14.98 -6.05 11.67
N ASN A 422 14.05 -6.99 11.89
CA ASN A 422 13.67 -7.98 10.90
C ASN A 422 12.92 -7.38 9.70
N SER A 423 12.91 -8.08 8.57
CA SER A 423 12.05 -7.76 7.41
C SER A 423 10.77 -8.61 7.46
N TRP A 424 9.66 -8.06 6.96
CA TRP A 424 8.35 -8.69 7.08
C TRP A 424 7.65 -8.86 5.73
N PRO A 425 8.14 -9.75 4.83
CA PRO A 425 7.54 -9.99 3.52
C PRO A 425 6.07 -10.45 3.57
N GLY A 426 5.66 -11.17 4.62
CA GLY A 426 4.26 -11.55 4.87
C GLY A 426 3.50 -10.56 5.76
N ASN A 427 4.08 -9.38 6.02
CA ASN A 427 3.49 -8.25 6.73
C ASN A 427 2.90 -8.63 8.10
N LEU A 428 1.75 -8.05 8.48
CA LEU A 428 1.13 -8.29 9.78
C LEU A 428 0.73 -9.76 9.99
N ARG A 429 0.42 -10.50 8.92
CA ARG A 429 0.11 -11.95 9.03
C ARG A 429 1.33 -12.74 9.49
N GLN A 430 2.50 -12.43 8.95
CA GLN A 430 3.77 -13.04 9.34
C GLN A 430 4.16 -12.64 10.77
N LEU A 431 4.12 -11.34 11.08
CA LEU A 431 4.39 -10.82 12.41
C LEU A 431 3.49 -11.49 13.46
N ASP A 432 2.18 -11.58 13.20
CA ASP A 432 1.22 -12.20 14.10
C ASP A 432 1.54 -13.68 14.37
N ASN A 433 2.01 -14.42 13.37
CA ASN A 433 2.45 -15.80 13.52
C ASN A 433 3.72 -15.94 14.37
N VAL A 434 4.69 -15.03 14.23
CA VAL A 434 5.90 -15.00 15.06
C VAL A 434 5.53 -14.66 16.51
N VAL A 435 4.77 -13.59 16.72
CA VAL A 435 4.31 -13.16 18.05
C VAL A 435 3.48 -14.26 18.72
N ARG A 436 2.61 -14.94 17.98
CA ARG A 436 1.84 -16.09 18.48
C ARG A 436 2.74 -17.19 19.01
N ARG A 437 3.80 -17.55 18.28
CA ARG A 437 4.74 -18.60 18.67
C ARG A 437 5.56 -18.19 19.88
N ALA A 438 6.11 -16.97 19.87
CA ALA A 438 6.85 -16.43 21.01
C ALA A 438 5.98 -16.37 22.28
N TYR A 439 4.71 -15.95 22.15
CA TYR A 439 3.73 -15.96 23.23
C TYR A 439 3.43 -17.37 23.75
N ALA A 440 3.27 -18.35 22.86
CA ALA A 440 3.04 -19.74 23.26
C ALA A 440 4.24 -20.31 24.04
N LEU A 441 5.47 -20.02 23.60
CA LEU A 441 6.70 -20.39 24.31
C LEU A 441 6.80 -19.71 25.68
N ALA A 442 6.39 -18.44 25.79
CA ALA A 442 6.33 -17.72 27.06
C ALA A 442 5.34 -18.35 28.04
N THR A 443 4.13 -18.64 27.55
CA THR A 443 3.03 -19.24 28.33
C THR A 443 3.36 -20.66 28.79
N ALA A 444 4.18 -21.39 28.02
CA ALA A 444 4.66 -22.71 28.41
C ALA A 444 5.62 -22.67 29.61
N THR A 445 6.31 -21.54 29.83
CA THR A 445 7.17 -21.33 31.00
C THR A 445 6.39 -20.74 32.18
N ASP A 446 5.63 -19.68 31.94
CA ASP A 446 4.78 -19.04 32.95
C ASP A 446 3.45 -18.63 32.32
N LYS A 447 2.37 -19.27 32.77
CA LYS A 447 1.02 -19.02 32.26
C LYS A 447 0.40 -17.75 32.83
N ARG A 448 0.78 -17.32 34.04
CA ARG A 448 0.20 -16.15 34.71
C ARG A 448 0.85 -14.88 34.19
N SER A 449 2.18 -14.82 34.18
CA SER A 449 2.93 -13.65 33.73
C SER A 449 3.89 -13.99 32.58
N PRO A 450 3.38 -14.33 31.39
CA PRO A 450 4.23 -14.69 30.26
C PRO A 450 5.12 -13.50 29.86
N THR A 451 6.43 -13.75 29.75
CA THR A 451 7.41 -12.79 29.25
C THR A 451 7.91 -13.21 27.87
N ILE A 452 7.72 -12.35 26.88
CA ILE A 452 8.30 -12.51 25.53
C ILE A 452 9.65 -11.79 25.52
N ASP A 453 10.72 -12.58 25.53
CA ASP A 453 12.11 -12.12 25.46
C ASP A 453 12.77 -12.40 24.10
N ALA A 454 13.98 -11.86 23.89
CA ALA A 454 14.72 -12.01 22.65
C ALA A 454 14.97 -13.48 22.26
N GLU A 455 15.16 -14.37 23.24
CA GLU A 455 15.38 -15.80 22.96
C GLU A 455 14.10 -16.48 22.43
N ARG A 456 12.93 -16.21 23.02
CA ARG A 456 11.66 -16.73 22.49
C ARG A 456 11.34 -16.18 21.11
N VAL A 457 11.65 -14.91 20.86
CA VAL A 457 11.53 -14.33 19.52
C VAL A 457 12.48 -15.02 18.52
N ARG A 458 13.74 -15.26 18.91
CA ARG A 458 14.73 -15.96 18.07
C ARG A 458 14.27 -17.36 17.71
N GLN A 459 13.75 -18.12 18.68
CA GLN A 459 13.18 -19.46 18.46
C GLN A 459 11.96 -19.40 17.52
N ALA A 460 11.06 -18.43 17.72
CA ALA A 460 9.90 -18.24 16.86
C ALA A 460 10.29 -17.87 15.42
N LEU A 461 11.29 -17.02 15.23
CA LEU A 461 11.83 -16.68 13.91
C LEU A 461 12.53 -17.87 13.25
N GLY A 462 13.27 -18.68 14.01
CA GLY A 462 13.92 -19.91 13.53
C GLY A 462 12.92 -20.92 12.96
N ALA A 463 11.82 -21.15 13.68
CA ALA A 463 10.74 -22.02 13.23
C ALA A 463 10.03 -21.49 11.96
N GLU A 464 10.13 -20.19 11.67
CA GLU A 464 9.52 -19.60 10.48
C GLU A 464 10.37 -19.79 9.23
N ARG A 465 11.69 -19.66 9.39
CA ARG A 465 12.66 -19.96 8.33
C ARG A 465 12.59 -21.42 7.92
N GLY A 466 12.18 -22.31 8.83
CA GLY A 466 11.90 -23.71 8.54
C GLY A 466 10.61 -23.99 7.74
N VAL A 467 9.75 -22.99 7.49
CA VAL A 467 8.47 -23.13 6.76
C VAL A 467 8.42 -22.32 5.45
N THR A 468 9.31 -21.35 5.25
CA THR A 468 9.27 -20.40 4.11
C THR A 468 10.32 -20.60 3.03
N THR A 469 11.06 -21.71 3.06
CA THR A 469 11.60 -22.23 1.81
C THR A 469 10.70 -23.37 1.37
N PRO A 470 9.99 -23.27 0.23
CA PRO A 470 10.05 -24.43 -0.65
C PRO A 470 11.54 -24.69 -0.74
N VAL A 471 11.97 -25.91 -0.44
CA VAL A 471 13.11 -26.43 -1.15
C VAL A 471 12.65 -26.43 -2.62
N GLN A 472 12.67 -25.26 -3.28
CA GLN A 472 13.35 -25.21 -4.55
C GLN A 472 14.65 -25.88 -4.19
N GLN A 473 14.82 -27.10 -4.71
CA GLN A 473 16.14 -27.67 -4.76
C GLN A 473 16.95 -26.59 -5.47
N GLU A 474 17.56 -25.66 -4.72
CA GLU A 474 18.78 -25.05 -5.16
C GLU A 474 19.65 -26.27 -5.34
N THR A 475 19.68 -26.72 -6.59
CA THR A 475 20.56 -27.79 -7.00
C THR A 475 21.92 -27.39 -6.43
N LEU A 476 22.69 -28.33 -5.88
CA LEU A 476 24.03 -28.05 -5.37
C LEU A 476 24.83 -27.09 -6.30
N PRO A 477 24.74 -27.18 -7.66
CA PRO A 477 25.29 -26.18 -8.58
C PRO A 477 24.83 -24.72 -8.43
N ALA A 478 23.58 -24.45 -8.06
CA ALA A 478 23.04 -23.10 -7.85
C ALA A 478 23.60 -22.48 -6.57
N SER A 479 23.59 -23.22 -5.46
CA SER A 479 24.17 -22.76 -4.19
C SER A 479 25.67 -22.54 -4.32
N LEU A 480 26.41 -23.45 -4.99
CA LEU A 480 27.83 -23.28 -5.26
C LEU A 480 28.13 -22.03 -6.10
N ARG A 481 27.29 -21.71 -7.09
CA ARG A 481 27.41 -20.47 -7.89
C ARG A 481 27.15 -19.21 -7.06
N SER A 482 26.15 -19.25 -6.18
CA SER A 482 25.85 -18.16 -5.25
C SER A 482 27.02 -17.89 -4.28
N ILE A 483 27.61 -18.96 -3.72
CA ILE A 483 28.79 -18.88 -2.86
C ILE A 483 29.98 -18.28 -3.64
N ALA A 484 30.24 -18.76 -4.86
CA ALA A 484 31.31 -18.23 -5.71
C ALA A 484 31.12 -16.73 -6.01
N ALA A 485 29.91 -16.29 -6.35
CA ALA A 485 29.61 -14.88 -6.61
C ALA A 485 29.84 -13.99 -5.37
N ARG A 486 29.45 -14.47 -4.19
CA ARG A 486 29.67 -13.75 -2.92
C ARG A 486 31.15 -13.63 -2.56
N LEU A 487 31.97 -14.64 -2.85
CA LEU A 487 33.42 -14.57 -2.64
C LEU A 487 34.09 -13.55 -3.56
N VAL A 488 33.62 -13.42 -4.80
CA VAL A 488 34.10 -12.38 -5.73
C VAL A 488 33.74 -10.99 -5.21
N GLN A 489 32.51 -10.79 -4.74
CA GLN A 489 32.09 -9.53 -4.11
C GLN A 489 32.92 -9.23 -2.85
N PHE A 490 33.19 -10.24 -2.02
CA PHE A 490 34.05 -10.10 -0.84
C PHE A 490 35.47 -9.65 -1.24
N ALA A 491 36.05 -10.24 -2.28
CA ALA A 491 37.36 -9.85 -2.79
C ALA A 491 37.37 -8.41 -3.34
N GLN A 492 36.29 -7.98 -4.02
CA GLN A 492 36.14 -6.60 -4.50
C GLN A 492 36.12 -5.58 -3.36
N MET A 493 35.50 -5.92 -2.23
CA MET A 493 35.42 -5.02 -1.06
C MET A 493 36.73 -4.96 -0.25
N ARG A 494 37.49 -6.05 -0.16
CA ARG A 494 38.70 -6.13 0.68
C ARG A 494 40.04 -6.12 -0.09
N GLY A 495 39.99 -6.04 -1.42
CA GLY A 495 41.15 -5.82 -2.29
C GLY A 495 41.75 -7.10 -2.90
N VAL A 496 42.00 -8.16 -2.12
CA VAL A 496 42.57 -9.42 -2.63
C VAL A 496 42.06 -10.62 -1.83
N LEU A 497 41.63 -11.68 -2.53
CA LEU A 497 41.41 -13.02 -1.97
C LEU A 497 42.43 -13.99 -2.59
N PRO A 498 43.46 -14.46 -1.86
CA PRO A 498 44.45 -15.35 -2.43
C PRO A 498 43.81 -16.68 -2.84
N ILE A 499 43.97 -17.08 -4.11
CA ILE A 499 43.31 -18.28 -4.66
C ILE A 499 43.64 -19.57 -3.89
N LYS A 500 44.84 -19.64 -3.30
CA LYS A 500 45.28 -20.78 -2.46
C LYS A 500 44.47 -20.96 -1.18
N VAL A 501 43.81 -19.91 -0.70
CA VAL A 501 42.93 -19.98 0.49
C VAL A 501 41.64 -20.72 0.17
N LEU A 502 41.22 -20.75 -1.11
CA LEU A 502 40.02 -21.47 -1.53
C LEU A 502 40.16 -22.99 -1.38
N ASP A 503 41.39 -23.51 -1.24
CA ASP A 503 41.62 -24.90 -0.84
C ASP A 503 40.97 -25.23 0.52
N GLY A 504 40.70 -24.22 1.36
CA GLY A 504 39.96 -24.36 2.61
C GLY A 504 38.52 -24.86 2.45
N PHE A 505 37.90 -24.71 1.27
CA PHE A 505 36.57 -25.30 0.99
C PHE A 505 36.61 -26.82 1.06
N ARG A 506 37.70 -27.43 0.60
CA ARG A 506 37.91 -28.87 0.75
C ARG A 506 37.95 -29.24 2.23
N GLY A 507 38.62 -28.44 3.05
CA GLY A 507 38.65 -28.60 4.51
C GLY A 507 37.29 -28.53 5.18
N LEU A 508 36.40 -27.64 4.72
CA LEU A 508 35.03 -27.54 5.23
C LEU A 508 34.22 -28.80 4.91
N VAL A 509 34.40 -29.39 3.72
CA VAL A 509 33.78 -30.67 3.36
C VAL A 509 34.32 -31.81 4.21
N VAL A 510 35.63 -31.83 4.48
CA VAL A 510 36.25 -32.80 5.41
C VAL A 510 35.71 -32.65 6.83
N HIS A 511 35.56 -31.42 7.32
CA HIS A 511 34.97 -31.14 8.63
C HIS A 511 33.54 -31.66 8.74
N ALA A 512 32.70 -31.37 7.74
CA ALA A 512 31.31 -31.84 7.71
C ALA A 512 31.22 -33.38 7.69
N ALA A 513 32.14 -34.06 6.98
CA ALA A 513 32.22 -35.51 7.01
C ALA A 513 32.62 -36.05 8.40
N LEU A 514 33.54 -35.38 9.10
CA LEU A 514 33.94 -35.73 10.47
C LEU A 514 32.82 -35.51 11.48
N GLU A 515 32.04 -34.43 11.36
CA GLU A 515 30.89 -34.18 12.24
C GLU A 515 29.85 -35.30 12.15
N GLN A 516 29.64 -35.84 10.95
CA GLN A 516 28.68 -36.91 10.70
C GLN A 516 29.20 -38.28 11.15
N THR A 517 30.47 -38.60 10.88
CA THR A 517 31.02 -39.93 11.14
C THR A 517 31.67 -40.07 12.51
N ARG A 518 32.06 -38.96 13.13
CA ARG A 518 32.86 -38.89 14.38
C ARG A 518 34.11 -39.78 14.35
N SER A 519 34.65 -40.03 13.16
CA SER A 519 35.84 -40.85 12.94
C SER A 519 36.59 -40.40 11.69
N LYS A 520 37.90 -40.16 11.84
CA LYS A 520 38.78 -39.75 10.74
C LYS A 520 38.89 -40.80 9.64
N GLU A 521 38.89 -42.07 10.00
CA GLU A 521 38.92 -43.17 9.04
C GLU A 521 37.60 -43.28 8.27
N ALA A 522 36.47 -43.23 8.98
CA ALA A 522 35.15 -43.28 8.35
C ALA A 522 34.85 -42.05 7.48
N ALA A 523 35.29 -40.86 7.88
CA ALA A 523 35.21 -39.65 7.06
C ALA A 523 36.05 -39.76 5.79
N ALA A 524 37.25 -40.34 5.87
CA ALA A 524 38.11 -40.55 4.70
C ALA A 524 37.49 -41.53 3.70
N LEU A 525 36.93 -42.65 4.18
CA LEU A 525 36.21 -43.61 3.32
C LEU A 525 34.97 -42.98 2.68
N LEU A 526 34.20 -42.20 3.45
CA LEU A 526 33.01 -41.50 2.94
C LEU A 526 33.35 -40.53 1.78
N LEU A 527 34.55 -39.97 1.80
CA LEU A 527 35.04 -39.04 0.78
C LEU A 527 35.82 -39.74 -0.35
N GLY A 528 35.82 -41.08 -0.40
CA GLY A 528 36.50 -41.87 -1.44
C GLY A 528 38.02 -41.80 -1.36
N LEU A 529 38.57 -41.68 -0.14
CA LEU A 529 40.01 -41.63 0.11
C LEU A 529 40.56 -42.98 0.59
N ASP A 530 40.12 -44.07 -0.06
CA ASP A 530 40.45 -45.45 0.28
C ASP A 530 41.97 -45.69 0.34
N ASP A 531 42.72 -45.17 -0.63
CA ASP A 531 44.19 -45.27 -0.68
C ASP A 531 44.88 -44.56 0.49
N ALA A 532 44.30 -43.46 0.98
CA ALA A 532 44.85 -42.73 2.12
C ALA A 532 44.61 -43.47 3.45
N VAL A 533 43.52 -44.24 3.52
CA VAL A 533 43.22 -45.13 4.64
C VAL A 533 44.15 -46.35 4.60
N ALA A 534 44.27 -47.02 3.44
CA ALA A 534 45.15 -48.17 3.23
C ALA A 534 46.62 -47.84 3.56
N ASN A 535 47.11 -46.67 3.17
CA ASN A 535 48.47 -46.20 3.45
C ASN A 535 48.61 -45.48 4.82
N ARG A 536 47.58 -45.48 5.67
CA ARG A 536 47.54 -44.83 7.00
C ARG A 536 47.90 -43.34 7.01
N ASN A 537 47.71 -42.65 5.89
CA ASN A 537 48.00 -41.22 5.72
C ASN A 537 46.77 -40.32 5.99
N HIS A 538 45.58 -40.91 6.10
CA HIS A 538 44.31 -40.19 6.26
C HIS A 538 44.29 -39.20 7.44
N GLN A 539 44.89 -39.55 8.59
CA GLN A 539 44.95 -38.67 9.76
C GLN A 539 45.67 -37.34 9.47
N ARG A 540 46.90 -37.41 8.93
CA ARG A 540 47.69 -36.22 8.60
C ARG A 540 47.02 -35.39 7.50
N MET A 541 46.43 -36.06 6.53
CA MET A 541 45.70 -35.42 5.44
C MET A 541 44.50 -34.63 5.97
N ILE A 542 43.68 -35.24 6.82
CA ILE A 542 42.52 -34.61 7.44
C ILE A 542 42.94 -33.39 8.26
N THR A 543 43.94 -33.51 9.13
CA THR A 543 44.45 -32.38 9.94
C THR A 543 44.89 -31.22 9.06
N ARG A 544 45.57 -31.50 7.93
CA ARG A 544 46.01 -30.46 6.99
C ARG A 544 44.85 -29.75 6.30
N GLU A 545 43.80 -30.48 5.92
CA GLU A 545 42.62 -29.85 5.30
C GLU A 545 41.81 -29.02 6.32
N LEU A 546 41.72 -29.47 7.59
CA LEU A 546 41.10 -28.69 8.66
C LEU A 546 41.84 -27.37 8.93
N GLU A 547 43.17 -27.37 8.93
CA GLU A 547 43.95 -26.13 9.05
C GLU A 547 43.66 -25.14 7.90
N ARG A 548 43.51 -25.64 6.67
CA ARG A 548 43.12 -24.80 5.53
C ARG A 548 41.73 -24.21 5.69
N ALA A 549 40.78 -24.97 6.24
CA ALA A 549 39.44 -24.46 6.55
C ALA A 549 39.48 -23.35 7.61
N ARG A 550 40.28 -23.51 8.68
CA ARG A 550 40.46 -22.47 9.72
C ARG A 550 41.04 -21.17 9.16
N VAL A 551 41.96 -21.26 8.19
CA VAL A 551 42.51 -20.07 7.50
C VAL A 551 41.44 -19.37 6.68
N LEU A 552 40.61 -20.11 5.95
CA LEU A 552 39.50 -19.56 5.18
C LEU A 552 38.45 -18.86 6.07
N LEU A 553 38.03 -19.50 7.17
CA LEU A 553 37.03 -18.96 8.10
C LEU A 553 37.51 -17.66 8.77
N ARG A 554 38.78 -17.61 9.21
CA ARG A 554 39.39 -16.38 9.76
C ARG A 554 39.38 -15.23 8.77
N LEU A 555 39.67 -15.50 7.50
CA LEU A 555 39.66 -14.48 6.46
C LEU A 555 38.24 -13.95 6.18
N LEU A 556 37.22 -14.77 6.33
CA LEU A 556 35.82 -14.39 6.17
C LEU A 556 35.22 -13.69 7.40
N GLY A 557 35.99 -13.52 8.48
CA GLY A 557 35.58 -12.78 9.68
C GLY A 557 34.92 -13.62 10.77
N GLU A 558 34.97 -14.95 10.66
CA GLU A 558 34.59 -15.85 11.76
C GLU A 558 35.80 -16.16 12.66
N SER A 559 35.54 -16.53 13.92
CA SER A 559 36.55 -16.79 14.96
C SER A 559 37.57 -17.89 14.61
N GLY A 560 37.37 -18.62 13.51
CA GLY A 560 38.28 -19.68 13.06
C GLY A 560 38.22 -20.95 13.91
N GLU A 561 37.29 -21.03 14.85
CA GLU A 561 37.08 -22.16 15.73
C GLU A 561 36.27 -23.24 14.99
N LEU A 562 36.98 -24.29 14.55
CA LEU A 562 36.37 -25.57 14.21
C LEU A 562 36.59 -26.47 15.44
N GLU A 563 35.53 -27.08 15.97
CA GLU A 563 35.63 -27.99 17.11
C GLU A 563 36.66 -29.09 16.81
N ASP A 564 37.62 -29.29 17.73
CA ASP A 564 38.55 -30.42 17.64
C ASP A 564 37.78 -31.71 17.99
N LEU A 565 37.19 -32.31 16.95
CA LEU A 565 36.51 -33.59 17.05
C LEU A 565 37.53 -34.74 17.15
N PRO A 566 37.29 -35.73 18.03
CA PRO A 566 38.25 -36.80 18.34
C PRO A 566 38.68 -37.62 17.11
#